data_AF-A0A699JVM5-F1
#
_entry.id   AF-A0A699JVM5-F1
#
_cell.length_a   1.000
_cell.length_b   1.000
_cell.length_c   1.000
_cell.angle_alpha   90.00
_cell.angle_beta   90.00
_cell.angle_gamma   90.00
#
_symmetry.space_group_name_H-M   'P 1'
#
loop_
_entity.id
_entity.type
_entity.pdbx_description
1 polymer ?
#
loop_
_entity_poly.entity_id
_entity_poly.type
_entity_poly.pdbx_seq_one_letter_code
_entity_poly.pdbx_strand_id
1 'polypeptide(L)'
;MMDEEVEGLKRHLQIMANDDDDVYTEATPLASKVHVVDYQIHHENNKPYYKIIRADGTHKLFLSFITLLNNFDKEDLETLWKLVKERFETTEPKNFLDDFLLNILKIMFEKPNIKANVWKDQKGRYGLAKVKSWKLFESCGVHIITFKTTQMFLLVKKKYHLTHFSPEQMLNNVKLEVKKESEMSLELLMLVNRQLNKGYVLE
;
A
#
# COMPACT_ATOMS: atom_id res chain seq x y z
N MET A 1 -13.65 4.25 -28.36
CA MET A 1 -13.64 5.27 -27.29
C MET A 1 -13.08 4.72 -25.98
N MET A 2 -13.60 3.63 -25.40
CA MET A 2 -13.02 3.04 -24.17
C MET A 2 -11.64 2.39 -24.43
N ASP A 3 -11.49 1.70 -25.57
CA ASP A 3 -10.21 1.07 -25.93
C ASP A 3 -9.10 2.10 -26.24
N GLU A 4 -9.43 3.22 -26.89
CA GLU A 4 -8.46 4.30 -27.15
C GLU A 4 -8.01 5.02 -25.86
N GLU A 5 -8.92 5.18 -24.88
CA GLU A 5 -8.58 5.72 -23.57
C GLU A 5 -7.63 4.75 -22.82
N VAL A 6 -7.93 3.45 -22.85
CA VAL A 6 -7.10 2.42 -22.21
C VAL A 6 -5.71 2.36 -22.84
N GLU A 7 -5.61 2.35 -24.17
CA GLU A 7 -4.32 2.39 -24.89
C GLU A 7 -3.52 3.66 -24.55
N GLY A 8 -4.20 4.81 -24.47
CA GLY A 8 -3.58 6.06 -24.03
C GLY A 8 -3.07 6.01 -22.59
N LEU A 9 -3.74 5.27 -21.70
CA LEU A 9 -3.34 5.14 -20.30
C LEU A 9 -2.14 4.20 -20.10
N LYS A 10 -1.97 3.18 -20.95
CA LYS A 10 -0.84 2.23 -20.87
C LYS A 10 0.53 2.91 -20.94
N ARG A 11 0.64 4.08 -21.59
CA ARG A 11 1.90 4.87 -21.63
C ARG A 11 2.41 5.31 -20.25
N HIS A 12 1.51 5.34 -19.25
CA HIS A 12 1.81 5.70 -17.87
C HIS A 12 2.23 4.49 -17.01
N LEU A 13 2.29 3.28 -17.58
CA LEU A 13 2.84 2.10 -16.90
C LEU A 13 4.36 2.06 -17.05
N GLN A 14 5.02 1.51 -16.03
CA GLN A 14 6.41 1.13 -16.06
C GLN A 14 6.54 -0.27 -15.46
N ILE A 15 6.98 -1.23 -16.27
CA ILE A 15 7.23 -2.59 -15.81
C ILE A 15 8.59 -2.60 -15.09
N MET A 16 8.60 -3.00 -13.83
CA MET A 16 9.80 -3.10 -13.00
C MET A 16 10.06 -4.57 -12.66
N ALA A 17 11.31 -5.01 -12.87
CA ALA A 17 11.79 -6.24 -12.25
C ALA A 17 11.92 -5.98 -10.74
N ASN A 18 11.39 -6.87 -9.91
CA ASN A 18 11.40 -6.69 -8.46
C ASN A 18 12.72 -7.28 -7.93
N ASP A 19 13.70 -6.43 -7.61
CA ASP A 19 14.98 -6.85 -6.99
C ASP A 19 14.96 -6.78 -5.44
N ASP A 20 13.85 -6.33 -4.83
CA ASP A 20 13.71 -6.24 -3.37
C ASP A 20 13.33 -7.60 -2.76
N ASP A 21 14.29 -8.52 -2.70
CA ASP A 21 14.16 -9.89 -2.17
C ASP A 21 14.75 -10.03 -0.75
N ASP A 22 14.58 -9.00 0.09
CA ASP A 22 15.05 -9.01 1.50
C ASP A 22 14.14 -9.84 2.43
N VAL A 23 13.61 -10.97 1.98
CA VAL A 23 12.81 -11.89 2.80
C VAL A 23 13.72 -12.97 3.38
N TYR A 24 13.96 -12.93 4.69
CA TYR A 24 14.61 -14.04 5.38
C TYR A 24 13.60 -15.18 5.57
N THR A 25 13.73 -16.23 4.77
CA THR A 25 12.90 -17.43 4.86
C THR A 25 13.64 -18.53 5.62
N GLU A 26 13.18 -18.87 6.83
CA GLU A 26 13.60 -20.10 7.53
C GLU A 26 12.75 -21.34 7.14
N ALA A 27 11.88 -21.27 6.13
CA ALA A 27 10.91 -22.33 5.87
C ALA A 27 10.80 -22.76 4.39
N THR A 28 10.66 -24.07 4.19
CA THR A 28 10.35 -24.74 2.93
C THR A 28 8.97 -24.30 2.41
N PRO A 29 8.83 -23.86 1.15
CA PRO A 29 7.54 -23.42 0.63
C PRO A 29 6.59 -24.63 0.45
N LEU A 30 5.54 -24.71 1.26
CA LEU A 30 4.42 -25.62 1.04
C LEU A 30 3.51 -25.07 -0.05
N ALA A 31 3.06 -25.96 -0.94
CA ALA A 31 2.24 -25.64 -2.12
C ALA A 31 0.81 -25.17 -1.79
N SER A 32 0.37 -25.22 -0.53
CA SER A 32 -0.92 -24.71 -0.08
C SER A 32 -0.76 -23.36 0.62
N LYS A 33 -1.56 -22.38 0.22
CA LYS A 33 -1.60 -21.06 0.86
C LYS A 33 -2.22 -21.18 2.26
N VAL A 34 -1.41 -21.01 3.29
CA VAL A 34 -1.85 -21.12 4.69
C VAL A 34 -2.26 -19.75 5.20
N HIS A 35 -3.42 -19.62 5.84
CA HIS A 35 -3.93 -18.34 6.34
C HIS A 35 -3.06 -17.73 7.45
N VAL A 36 -2.96 -16.39 7.48
CA VAL A 36 -2.39 -15.64 8.61
C VAL A 36 -3.28 -15.82 9.84
N VAL A 37 -2.68 -16.07 11.01
CA VAL A 37 -3.41 -16.22 12.28
C VAL A 37 -2.94 -15.27 13.35
N ASP A 38 -1.70 -14.79 13.29
CA ASP A 38 -1.18 -13.79 14.22
C ASP A 38 -0.01 -13.03 13.62
N TYR A 39 0.36 -11.92 14.26
CA TYR A 39 1.59 -11.20 13.98
C TYR A 39 2.29 -10.74 15.26
N GLN A 40 3.61 -10.61 15.19
CA GLN A 40 4.44 -10.13 16.30
C GLN A 40 5.59 -9.27 15.79
N ILE A 41 6.10 -8.38 16.64
CA ILE A 41 7.34 -7.66 16.36
C ILE A 41 8.51 -8.47 16.93
N HIS A 42 9.27 -9.13 16.06
CA HIS A 42 10.46 -9.89 16.43
C HIS A 42 11.70 -9.01 16.31
N HIS A 43 12.67 -9.18 17.20
CA HIS A 43 13.94 -8.45 17.14
C HIS A 43 15.08 -9.43 16.90
N GLU A 44 15.81 -9.22 15.81
CA GLU A 44 16.99 -10.00 15.47
C GLU A 44 18.14 -9.03 15.16
N ASN A 45 19.29 -9.20 15.80
CA ASN A 45 20.45 -8.31 15.65
C ASN A 45 20.11 -6.81 15.84
N ASN A 46 19.27 -6.49 16.85
CA ASN A 46 18.72 -5.16 17.13
C ASN A 46 17.89 -4.53 15.99
N LYS A 47 17.51 -5.31 14.97
CA LYS A 47 16.59 -4.90 13.93
C LYS A 47 15.20 -5.49 14.19
N PRO A 48 14.14 -4.68 14.16
CA PRO A 48 12.79 -5.18 14.33
C PRO A 48 12.24 -5.70 13.00
N TYR A 49 11.50 -6.81 13.05
CA TYR A 49 10.86 -7.48 11.93
C TYR A 49 9.39 -7.74 12.22
N TYR A 50 8.55 -7.63 11.20
CA TYR A 50 7.19 -8.16 11.25
C TYR A 50 7.24 -9.68 11.12
N LYS A 51 6.98 -10.39 12.22
CA LYS A 51 6.81 -11.83 12.23
C LYS A 51 5.36 -12.16 11.93
N ILE A 52 5.10 -12.75 10.77
CA ILE A 52 3.76 -13.19 10.36
C ILE A 52 3.64 -14.67 10.61
N ILE A 53 2.67 -15.07 11.43
CA ILE A 53 2.43 -16.44 11.85
C ILE A 53 1.25 -17.00 11.05
N ARG A 54 1.41 -18.20 10.50
CA ARG A 54 0.41 -18.90 9.70
C ARG A 54 -0.24 -20.04 10.49
N ALA A 55 -1.42 -20.48 10.07
CA ALA A 55 -2.23 -21.49 10.77
C ALA A 55 -1.55 -22.87 10.93
N ASP A 56 -0.59 -23.21 10.07
CA ASP A 56 0.21 -24.44 10.12
C ASP A 56 1.38 -24.36 11.10
N GLY A 57 1.52 -23.23 11.82
CA GLY A 57 2.61 -22.96 12.76
C GLY A 57 3.87 -22.39 12.10
N THR A 58 3.92 -22.27 10.77
CA THR A 58 5.04 -21.61 10.09
C THR A 58 5.00 -20.11 10.30
N HIS A 59 6.15 -19.45 10.18
CA HIS A 59 6.23 -18.00 10.21
C HIS A 59 7.28 -17.45 9.25
N LYS A 60 7.10 -16.19 8.86
CA LYS A 60 8.07 -15.43 8.06
C LYS A 60 8.36 -14.08 8.69
N LEU A 61 9.59 -13.60 8.53
CA LEU A 61 10.04 -12.30 9.00
C LEU A 61 10.12 -11.31 7.84
N PHE A 62 9.55 -10.13 8.00
CA PHE A 62 9.60 -9.06 7.01
C PHE A 62 10.23 -7.81 7.63
N LEU A 63 11.24 -7.26 6.97
CA LEU A 63 11.98 -6.09 7.46
C LEU A 63 11.15 -4.80 7.35
N SER A 64 10.28 -4.71 6.34
CA SER A 64 9.46 -3.53 6.08
C SER A 64 8.02 -3.90 5.71
N PHE A 65 7.12 -2.92 5.84
CA PHE A 65 5.75 -3.09 5.37
C PHE A 65 5.67 -3.31 3.85
N ILE A 66 6.58 -2.71 3.07
CA ILE A 66 6.68 -2.93 1.62
C ILE A 66 7.03 -4.39 1.30
N THR A 67 8.02 -4.97 2.00
CA THR A 67 8.38 -6.38 1.82
C THR A 67 7.24 -7.31 2.22
N LEU A 68 6.45 -6.94 3.23
CA LEU A 68 5.24 -7.65 3.62
C LEU A 68 4.19 -7.60 2.49
N LEU A 69 3.87 -6.42 1.95
CA LEU A 69 2.91 -6.24 0.85
C LEU A 69 3.29 -7.02 -0.41
N ASN A 70 4.59 -7.16 -0.71
CA ASN A 70 5.08 -7.98 -1.83
C ASN A 70 4.74 -9.47 -1.69
N ASN A 71 4.51 -9.95 -0.47
CA ASN A 71 4.25 -11.36 -0.15
C ASN A 71 2.80 -11.63 0.26
N PHE A 72 2.00 -10.58 0.42
CA PHE A 72 0.63 -10.67 0.87
C PHE A 72 -0.31 -10.66 -0.32
N ASP A 73 -1.38 -11.43 -0.22
CA ASP A 73 -2.58 -11.19 -1.01
C ASP A 73 -3.58 -10.32 -0.23
N LYS A 74 -4.76 -10.15 -0.84
CA LYS A 74 -5.83 -9.35 -0.26
C LYS A 74 -6.35 -9.97 1.05
N GLU A 75 -6.51 -11.28 1.12
CA GLU A 75 -7.03 -11.98 2.31
C GLU A 75 -6.06 -11.90 3.49
N ASP A 76 -4.76 -12.06 3.22
CA ASP A 76 -3.69 -11.91 4.20
C ASP A 76 -3.71 -10.49 4.80
N LEU A 77 -3.86 -9.46 3.95
CA LEU A 77 -3.90 -8.06 4.38
C LEU A 77 -5.17 -7.73 5.18
N GLU A 78 -6.32 -8.24 4.75
CA GLU A 78 -7.59 -8.09 5.49
C GLU A 78 -7.54 -8.79 6.85
N THR A 79 -6.91 -9.96 6.91
CA THR A 79 -6.71 -10.71 8.17
C THR A 79 -5.77 -9.96 9.10
N LEU A 80 -4.66 -9.44 8.58
CA LEU A 80 -3.75 -8.59 9.36
C LEU A 80 -4.45 -7.36 9.92
N TRP A 81 -5.32 -6.71 9.14
CA TRP A 81 -6.12 -5.60 9.64
C TRP A 81 -7.02 -6.00 10.81
N LYS A 82 -7.74 -7.13 10.72
CA LYS A 82 -8.58 -7.62 11.82
C LYS A 82 -7.77 -7.85 13.09
N LEU A 83 -6.61 -8.50 12.97
CA LEU A 83 -5.72 -8.79 14.09
C LEU A 83 -5.17 -7.52 14.76
N VAL A 84 -4.69 -6.57 13.97
CA VAL A 84 -4.17 -5.29 14.46
C VAL A 84 -5.28 -4.48 15.13
N LYS A 85 -6.47 -4.47 14.53
CA LYS A 85 -7.63 -3.77 15.08
C LYS A 85 -8.08 -4.34 16.42
N GLU A 86 -8.22 -5.66 16.52
CA GLU A 86 -8.60 -6.37 17.75
C GLU A 86 -7.55 -6.13 18.86
N ARG A 87 -6.27 -6.25 18.52
CA ARG A 87 -5.16 -6.04 19.47
C ARG A 87 -5.14 -4.66 20.09
N PHE A 88 -5.40 -3.62 19.30
CA PHE A 88 -5.36 -2.22 19.73
C PHE A 88 -6.74 -1.61 19.90
N GLU A 89 -7.77 -2.43 20.11
CA GLU A 89 -9.12 -1.92 20.41
C GLU A 89 -9.15 -1.23 21.78
N THR A 90 -8.47 -1.80 22.77
CA THR A 90 -8.42 -1.29 24.15
C THR A 90 -7.01 -0.96 24.63
N THR A 91 -5.99 -1.14 23.78
CA THR A 91 -4.59 -0.94 24.15
C THR A 91 -3.87 -0.02 23.16
N GLU A 92 -2.87 0.70 23.64
CA GLU A 92 -2.01 1.52 22.79
C GLU A 92 -0.79 0.72 22.31
N PRO A 93 -0.32 0.95 21.07
CA PRO A 93 0.95 0.43 20.59
C PRO A 93 2.12 0.77 21.51
N LYS A 94 2.96 -0.22 21.82
CA LYS A 94 4.14 -0.04 22.68
C LYS A 94 5.43 0.25 21.93
N ASN A 95 5.43 0.06 20.61
CA ASN A 95 6.59 0.27 19.76
C ASN A 95 6.18 0.96 18.46
N PHE A 96 7.18 1.52 17.78
CA PHE A 96 6.99 2.28 16.55
C PHE A 96 6.36 1.45 15.42
N LEU A 97 6.73 0.17 15.25
CA LEU A 97 6.19 -0.64 14.16
C LEU A 97 4.70 -0.96 14.35
N ASP A 98 4.28 -1.23 15.59
CA ASP A 98 2.86 -1.43 15.90
C ASP A 98 2.06 -0.14 15.67
N ASP A 99 2.58 1.02 16.11
CA ASP A 99 1.92 2.31 15.87
C ASP A 99 1.82 2.62 14.37
N PHE A 100 2.92 2.43 13.65
CA PHE A 100 2.98 2.60 12.20
C PHE A 100 1.98 1.69 11.48
N LEU A 101 1.94 0.41 11.83
CA LEU A 101 1.05 -0.59 11.23
C LEU A 101 -0.42 -0.26 11.50
N LEU A 102 -0.78 0.07 12.75
CA LEU A 102 -2.13 0.49 13.13
C LEU A 102 -2.56 1.73 12.34
N ASN A 103 -1.72 2.75 12.26
CA ASN A 103 -2.03 4.00 11.58
C ASN A 103 -2.22 3.81 10.07
N ILE A 104 -1.35 3.03 9.42
CA ILE A 104 -1.47 2.75 7.98
C ILE A 104 -2.72 1.92 7.67
N LEU A 105 -2.95 0.83 8.42
CA LEU A 105 -4.11 -0.02 8.15
C LEU A 105 -5.43 0.72 8.46
N LYS A 106 -5.46 1.60 9.46
CA LYS A 106 -6.58 2.53 9.67
C LYS A 106 -6.84 3.40 8.44
N ILE A 107 -5.82 4.04 7.88
CA ILE A 107 -5.96 4.84 6.66
C ILE A 107 -6.51 3.98 5.51
N MET A 108 -5.99 2.76 5.35
CA MET A 108 -6.38 1.88 4.26
C MET A 108 -7.82 1.39 4.39
N PHE A 109 -8.23 0.90 5.56
CA PHE A 109 -9.50 0.20 5.76
C PHE A 109 -10.61 1.07 6.35
N GLU A 110 -10.32 2.01 7.24
CA GLU A 110 -11.35 2.90 7.83
C GLU A 110 -11.72 4.07 6.92
N LYS A 111 -12.88 4.70 7.15
CA LYS A 111 -13.31 5.84 6.33
C LYS A 111 -12.24 6.94 6.34
N PRO A 112 -11.88 7.53 5.18
CA PRO A 112 -10.86 8.56 5.11
C PRO A 112 -11.21 9.71 6.04
N ASN A 113 -10.52 9.81 7.18
CA ASN A 113 -10.68 10.94 8.08
C ASN A 113 -10.01 12.15 7.42
N ILE A 114 -10.81 13.09 6.91
CA ILE A 114 -10.32 14.30 6.21
C ILE A 114 -9.35 15.10 7.10
N LYS A 115 -9.44 14.97 8.43
CA LYS A 115 -8.54 15.63 9.39
C LYS A 115 -7.24 14.85 9.66
N ALA A 116 -7.10 13.61 9.18
CA ALA A 116 -5.90 12.82 9.39
C ALA A 116 -4.68 13.56 8.82
N ASN A 117 -3.59 13.57 9.58
CA ASN A 117 -2.39 14.32 9.22
C ASN A 117 -1.79 13.89 7.88
N VAL A 118 -1.99 12.63 7.48
CA VAL A 118 -1.54 12.12 6.16
C VAL A 118 -2.05 12.96 4.98
N TRP A 119 -3.26 13.54 5.06
CA TRP A 119 -3.79 14.39 3.99
C TRP A 119 -3.18 15.79 4.00
N LYS A 120 -2.75 16.28 5.18
CA LYS A 120 -2.08 17.57 5.33
C LYS A 120 -0.67 17.53 4.74
N ASP A 121 -0.03 16.37 4.76
CA ASP A 121 1.32 16.16 4.20
C ASP A 121 1.37 16.29 2.67
N GLN A 122 0.22 16.35 2.00
CA GLN A 122 0.14 16.75 0.58
C GLN A 122 0.50 18.23 0.37
N LYS A 123 0.59 19.02 1.45
CA LYS A 123 1.10 20.39 1.48
C LYS A 123 2.47 20.38 2.20
N GLY A 124 3.54 20.41 1.43
CA GLY A 124 4.91 20.56 1.95
C GLY A 124 5.19 21.99 2.47
N ARG A 125 6.36 22.16 3.12
CA ARG A 125 6.82 23.44 3.71
C ARG A 125 6.89 24.63 2.74
N TYR A 126 6.94 24.38 1.42
CA TYR A 126 7.09 25.40 0.38
C TYR A 126 6.00 25.34 -0.71
N GLY A 127 4.91 24.61 -0.50
CA GLY A 127 3.88 24.38 -1.52
C GLY A 127 3.37 22.93 -1.53
N LEU A 128 2.73 22.49 -2.61
CA LEU A 128 2.21 21.12 -2.72
C LEU A 128 3.35 20.08 -2.80
N ALA A 129 3.14 18.90 -2.20
CA ALA A 129 4.16 17.86 -2.11
C ALA A 129 4.46 17.23 -3.48
N LYS A 130 5.75 17.10 -3.82
CA LYS A 130 6.20 16.48 -5.07
C LYS A 130 6.13 14.95 -4.98
N VAL A 131 5.47 14.32 -5.94
CA VAL A 131 5.44 12.86 -6.10
C VAL A 131 6.79 12.39 -6.67
N LYS A 132 7.35 11.34 -6.07
CA LYS A 132 8.65 10.75 -6.40
C LYS A 132 8.52 9.42 -7.13
N SER A 133 7.63 8.56 -6.66
CA SER A 133 7.32 7.29 -7.32
C SER A 133 5.88 6.88 -7.01
N TRP A 134 5.35 5.99 -7.84
CA TRP A 134 4.02 5.40 -7.69
C TRP A 134 4.09 3.92 -8.03
N LYS A 135 3.79 3.04 -7.07
CA LYS A 135 3.97 1.58 -7.23
C LYS A 135 2.70 0.81 -6.85
N LEU A 136 2.38 -0.24 -7.60
CA LEU A 136 1.24 -1.13 -7.33
C LEU A 136 1.71 -2.52 -6.86
N PHE A 137 1.06 -3.00 -5.80
CA PHE A 137 1.14 -4.34 -5.25
C PHE A 137 -0.15 -5.08 -5.61
N GLU A 138 -0.15 -5.70 -6.78
CA GLU A 138 -1.34 -6.29 -7.39
C GLU A 138 -1.97 -7.40 -6.53
N SER A 139 -1.15 -8.24 -5.88
CA SER A 139 -1.61 -9.38 -5.08
C SER A 139 -2.53 -8.97 -3.93
N CYS A 140 -2.22 -7.86 -3.26
CA CYS A 140 -3.00 -7.34 -2.14
C CYS A 140 -3.86 -6.12 -2.48
N GLY A 141 -3.83 -5.64 -3.73
CA GLY A 141 -4.64 -4.50 -4.16
C GLY A 141 -4.25 -3.17 -3.53
N VAL A 142 -2.97 -2.97 -3.25
CA VAL A 142 -2.42 -1.77 -2.60
C VAL A 142 -1.56 -1.00 -3.58
N HIS A 143 -1.66 0.32 -3.62
CA HIS A 143 -0.68 1.17 -4.28
C HIS A 143 -0.05 2.17 -3.31
N ILE A 144 1.20 2.53 -3.58
CA ILE A 144 1.98 3.45 -2.77
C ILE A 144 2.29 4.69 -3.59
N ILE A 145 1.97 5.85 -3.05
CA ILE A 145 2.44 7.14 -3.58
C ILE A 145 3.56 7.62 -2.68
N THR A 146 4.78 7.71 -3.21
CA THR A 146 5.93 8.20 -2.47
C THR A 146 6.10 9.68 -2.74
N PHE A 147 6.10 10.49 -1.69
CA PHE A 147 6.47 11.89 -1.72
C PHE A 147 7.90 12.07 -1.18
N LYS A 148 8.45 13.29 -1.22
CA LYS A 148 9.79 13.58 -0.68
C LYS A 148 9.93 13.26 0.82
N THR A 149 8.86 13.39 1.59
CA THR A 149 8.89 13.29 3.06
C THR A 149 8.00 12.21 3.64
N THR A 150 7.10 11.62 2.83
CA THR A 150 6.09 10.67 3.31
C THR A 150 5.72 9.67 2.22
N GLN A 151 5.09 8.56 2.62
CA GLN A 151 4.51 7.56 1.72
C GLN A 151 3.04 7.37 2.08
N MET A 152 2.18 7.28 1.07
CA MET A 152 0.76 6.97 1.25
C MET A 152 0.47 5.58 0.72
N PHE A 153 -0.02 4.69 1.60
CA PHE A 153 -0.45 3.34 1.27
C PHE A 153 -1.97 3.32 1.14
N LEU A 154 -2.46 2.96 -0.03
CA LEU A 154 -3.86 3.15 -0.43
C LEU A 154 -4.40 1.90 -1.12
N LEU A 155 -5.67 1.54 -0.87
CA LEU A 155 -6.35 0.44 -1.57
C LEU A 155 -6.86 0.91 -2.93
N VAL A 156 -6.60 0.13 -3.99
CA VAL A 156 -7.00 0.49 -5.38
C VAL A 156 -8.49 0.78 -5.51
N LYS A 157 -9.35 -0.02 -4.85
CA LYS A 157 -10.81 0.07 -5.00
C LYS A 157 -11.45 1.14 -4.09
N LYS A 158 -10.65 1.97 -3.41
CA LYS A 158 -11.15 2.95 -2.44
C LYS A 158 -10.81 4.37 -2.89
N LYS A 159 -11.80 5.26 -2.79
CA LYS A 159 -11.60 6.69 -3.04
C LYS A 159 -10.97 7.35 -1.81
N TYR A 160 -9.93 8.13 -2.04
CA TYR A 160 -9.18 8.86 -1.02
C TYR A 160 -9.07 10.33 -1.40
N HIS A 161 -8.97 11.21 -0.41
CA HIS A 161 -8.86 12.67 -0.58
C HIS A 161 -7.43 13.10 -1.02
N LEU A 162 -7.05 12.77 -2.24
CA LEU A 162 -5.90 13.32 -2.95
C LEU A 162 -6.21 14.71 -3.53
N THR A 163 -5.41 15.72 -3.22
CA THR A 163 -5.44 17.02 -3.89
C THR A 163 -5.24 16.86 -5.40
N HIS A 164 -5.91 17.68 -6.22
CA HIS A 164 -5.84 17.62 -7.70
C HIS A 164 -4.41 17.50 -8.26
N PHE A 165 -3.45 18.16 -7.60
CA PHE A 165 -2.03 18.15 -7.96
C PHE A 165 -1.33 16.78 -7.81
N SER A 166 -1.85 15.89 -6.95
CA SER A 166 -1.24 14.55 -6.78
C SER A 166 -1.54 13.64 -7.97
N PRO A 167 -2.82 13.40 -8.37
CA PRO A 167 -3.15 12.70 -9.62
C PRO A 167 -2.49 13.30 -10.87
N GLU A 168 -2.40 14.63 -10.96
CA GLU A 168 -1.76 15.31 -12.08
C GLU A 168 -0.27 14.94 -12.21
N GLN A 169 0.48 15.01 -11.11
CA GLN A 169 1.87 14.57 -11.11
C GLN A 169 2.02 13.07 -11.35
N MET A 170 1.10 12.25 -10.84
CA MET A 170 1.11 10.80 -11.02
C MET A 170 0.97 10.38 -12.49
N LEU A 171 0.20 11.14 -13.27
CA LEU A 171 0.00 10.87 -14.70
C LEU A 171 1.04 11.60 -15.58
N ASN A 172 1.51 12.79 -15.19
CA ASN A 172 2.38 13.60 -16.05
C ASN A 172 3.88 13.47 -15.75
N ASN A 173 4.26 13.24 -14.49
CA ASN A 173 5.65 13.36 -14.02
C ASN A 173 6.27 12.04 -13.55
N VAL A 174 5.45 11.07 -13.17
CA VAL A 174 5.89 9.72 -12.80
C VAL A 174 5.10 8.67 -13.57
N LYS A 175 5.53 7.42 -13.49
CA LYS A 175 4.82 6.28 -14.06
C LYS A 175 4.40 5.33 -12.95
N LEU A 176 3.31 4.62 -13.16
CA LEU A 176 2.87 3.55 -12.29
C LEU A 176 3.78 2.33 -12.47
N GLU A 177 4.58 2.05 -11.45
CA GLU A 177 5.44 0.88 -11.38
C GLU A 177 4.61 -0.37 -11.09
N VAL A 178 4.70 -1.36 -11.97
CA VAL A 178 3.99 -2.64 -11.90
C VAL A 178 4.93 -3.81 -12.20
N LYS A 179 4.61 -5.00 -11.69
CA LYS A 179 5.34 -6.24 -12.08
C LYS A 179 4.96 -6.69 -13.49
N LYS A 180 3.71 -6.47 -13.87
CA LYS A 180 3.12 -6.79 -15.18
C LYS A 180 1.93 -5.88 -15.43
N GLU A 181 1.55 -5.73 -16.69
CA GLU A 181 0.25 -5.14 -17.02
C GLU A 181 -0.87 -6.07 -16.54
N SER A 182 -1.87 -5.48 -15.88
CA SER A 182 -3.02 -6.19 -15.34
C SER A 182 -4.26 -5.32 -15.33
N GLU A 183 -5.43 -5.95 -15.29
CA GLU A 183 -6.71 -5.25 -15.15
C GLU A 183 -6.69 -4.27 -13.97
N MET A 184 -6.13 -4.67 -12.83
CA MET A 184 -6.00 -3.80 -11.66
C MET A 184 -5.13 -2.56 -11.91
N SER A 185 -4.05 -2.69 -12.67
CA SER A 185 -3.21 -1.53 -13.03
C SER A 185 -3.96 -0.54 -13.91
N LEU A 186 -4.77 -1.03 -14.85
CA LEU A 186 -5.60 -0.22 -15.72
C LEU A 186 -6.77 0.42 -14.95
N GLU A 187 -7.43 -0.33 -14.07
CA GLU A 187 -8.47 0.19 -13.15
C GLU A 187 -7.94 1.36 -12.32
N LEU A 188 -6.75 1.21 -11.76
CA LEU A 188 -6.10 2.25 -10.97
C LEU A 188 -5.81 3.50 -11.80
N LEU A 189 -5.26 3.34 -13.01
CA LEU A 189 -5.02 4.46 -13.93
C LEU A 189 -6.31 5.18 -14.32
N MET A 190 -7.37 4.44 -14.64
CA MET A 190 -8.69 5.01 -14.93
C MET A 190 -9.26 5.77 -13.73
N LEU A 191 -9.11 5.24 -12.52
CA LEU A 191 -9.57 5.89 -11.30
C LEU A 191 -8.86 7.23 -11.09
N VAL A 192 -7.53 7.26 -11.23
CA VAL A 192 -6.73 8.48 -11.10
C VAL A 192 -7.06 9.49 -12.20
N ASN A 193 -7.21 9.04 -13.45
CA ASN A 193 -7.61 9.89 -14.58
C ASN A 193 -8.99 10.52 -14.35
N ARG A 194 -9.96 9.74 -13.85
CA ARG A 194 -11.31 10.25 -13.51
C ARG A 194 -11.27 11.25 -12.36
N GLN A 195 -10.45 11.02 -11.34
CA GLN A 195 -10.27 11.98 -10.23
C GLN A 195 -9.70 13.32 -10.71
N LEU A 196 -8.81 13.29 -11.70
CA LEU A 196 -8.25 14.50 -12.31
C LEU A 196 -9.32 15.23 -13.14
N ASN A 197 -10.01 14.53 -14.04
CA ASN A 197 -10.89 15.16 -15.04
C ASN A 197 -12.26 15.59 -14.48
N LYS A 198 -12.79 14.94 -13.44
CA LYS A 198 -14.13 15.22 -12.91
C LYS A 198 -14.15 16.16 -11.70
N GLY A 199 -12.98 16.51 -11.14
CA GLY A 199 -12.91 17.21 -9.86
C GLY A 199 -13.48 16.39 -8.70
N TYR A 200 -13.28 16.85 -7.46
CA TYR A 200 -13.88 16.22 -6.28
C TYR A 200 -15.39 16.48 -6.26
N VAL A 201 -16.18 15.45 -6.56
CA VAL A 201 -17.61 15.43 -6.22
C VAL A 201 -17.80 14.40 -5.10
N LEU A 202 -18.20 14.90 -3.93
CA LEU A 202 -18.61 14.07 -2.78
C LEU A 202 -19.98 13.47 -3.11
N GLU A 203 -20.06 12.14 -3.14
CA GLU A 203 -21.32 11.41 -2.88
C GLU A 203 -21.30 10.91 -1.44
#